data_AF-A0A7I9XHF1-F1
#
_entry.id   AF-A0A7I9XHF1-F1
#
_cell.length_a   1.000
_cell.length_b   1.000
_cell.length_c   1.000
_cell.angle_alpha   90.00
_cell.angle_beta   90.00
_cell.angle_gamma   90.00
#
_symmetry.space_group_name_H-M   'P 1'
#
loop_
_entity.id
_entity.type
_entity.pdbx_description
1 polymer ?
#
loop_
_entity_poly.entity_id
_entity_poly.type
_entity_poly.pdbx_seq_one_letter_code
_entity_poly.pdbx_strand_id
1 'polypeptide(L)'
;MGIADRTVQSSRQGPLPTSPTASRPSWPEGSAEIMSTATLSVALEREHQEVDAGLEAFLAKLAAGSVDTDALHGTLAALRRHIYLEEQLLFPPISKGAQMMSVFGMIRGHGEIWRTMDALDDLATGPGDAADRDELREACRRLLTLLADHNKVEEPVIYPAADTALAPEQAAEVADFLASGRMPDGWVCAKAAM
;
A
#
# COMPACT_ATOMS: atom_id res chain seq x y z
N MET A 1 79.69 42.11 -12.39
CA MET A 1 80.95 41.74 -13.04
C MET A 1 80.66 40.53 -13.93
N GLY A 2 80.92 40.62 -15.24
CA GLY A 2 80.73 39.52 -16.23
C GLY A 2 79.30 39.46 -16.81
N ILE A 3 78.94 40.06 -17.95
CA ILE A 3 79.35 39.88 -19.36
C ILE A 3 78.72 38.64 -20.02
N ALA A 4 77.78 38.91 -20.93
CA ALA A 4 77.53 38.27 -22.24
C ALA A 4 77.25 36.73 -22.28
N ASP A 5 76.76 36.12 -23.36
CA ASP A 5 76.62 36.52 -24.75
C ASP A 5 75.62 35.57 -25.46
N ARG A 6 75.09 36.07 -26.58
CA ARG A 6 74.72 35.38 -27.82
C ARG A 6 73.83 34.12 -27.83
N THR A 7 72.64 34.33 -28.40
CA THR A 7 72.24 33.90 -29.77
C THR A 7 72.77 32.55 -30.28
N VAL A 8 71.86 31.63 -30.64
CA VAL A 8 71.67 31.11 -32.02
C VAL A 8 70.33 30.38 -32.12
N GLN A 9 69.63 30.69 -33.19
CA GLN A 9 68.34 30.19 -33.64
C GLN A 9 68.55 29.08 -34.70
N SER A 10 67.48 28.30 -34.96
CA SER A 10 67.30 27.32 -36.05
C SER A 10 67.53 25.86 -35.59
N SER A 11 66.57 24.95 -35.71
CA SER A 11 65.82 24.66 -36.94
C SER A 11 64.48 23.96 -36.65
N ARG A 12 63.50 24.24 -37.50
CA ARG A 12 62.15 23.65 -37.53
C ARG A 12 62.16 22.21 -38.04
N GLN A 13 61.28 21.37 -37.48
CA GLN A 13 60.60 20.20 -38.08
C GLN A 13 59.69 19.64 -36.97
N GLY A 14 58.38 19.87 -36.95
CA GLY A 14 57.33 19.18 -37.73
C GLY A 14 56.39 18.50 -36.70
N PRO A 15 55.05 18.61 -36.79
CA PRO A 15 54.16 18.20 -35.71
C PRO A 15 53.90 16.69 -35.74
N LEU A 16 53.84 16.07 -34.55
CA LEU A 16 53.35 14.71 -34.32
C LEU A 16 51.98 14.74 -33.61
N PRO A 17 51.14 13.72 -33.82
CA PRO A 17 49.68 13.84 -33.84
C PRO A 17 49.04 13.96 -32.45
N THR A 18 47.93 14.71 -32.39
CA THR A 18 47.03 14.78 -31.24
C THR A 18 46.30 13.44 -31.06
N SER A 19 46.47 12.81 -29.91
CA SER A 19 45.62 11.70 -29.45
C SER A 19 44.18 12.17 -29.21
N PRO A 20 43.19 11.28 -29.36
CA PRO A 20 41.80 11.63 -29.58
C PRO A 20 41.06 12.00 -28.29
N THR A 21 40.16 12.98 -28.43
CA THR A 21 39.10 13.31 -27.48
C THR A 21 38.32 12.06 -27.11
N ALA A 22 38.36 11.66 -25.84
CA ALA A 22 37.46 10.65 -25.32
C ALA A 22 36.03 11.20 -25.35
N SER A 23 35.24 10.75 -26.33
CA SER A 23 33.80 10.97 -26.36
C SER A 23 33.17 10.38 -25.10
N ARG A 24 32.48 11.24 -24.33
CA ARG A 24 31.61 10.77 -23.25
C ARG A 24 30.52 9.89 -23.86
N PRO A 25 30.16 8.74 -23.25
CA PRO A 25 29.04 7.96 -23.74
C PRO A 25 27.75 8.77 -23.59
N SER A 26 27.07 9.00 -24.71
CA SER A 26 25.69 9.47 -24.77
C SER A 26 24.79 8.32 -24.33
N TRP A 27 24.44 8.29 -23.05
CA TRP A 27 23.35 7.44 -22.58
C TRP A 27 22.03 8.04 -23.08
N PRO A 28 21.11 7.25 -23.67
CA PRO A 28 19.80 7.76 -23.99
C PRO A 28 19.12 8.20 -22.67
N GLU A 29 18.56 9.42 -22.67
CA GLU A 29 17.58 9.86 -21.69
C GLU A 29 16.38 8.89 -21.74
N GLY A 30 16.46 7.90 -20.86
CA GLY A 30 15.53 6.79 -20.72
C GLY A 30 15.73 6.16 -19.35
N SER A 31 15.78 7.01 -18.32
CA SER A 31 15.83 6.60 -16.91
C SER A 31 14.87 7.45 -16.07
N ALA A 32 13.70 7.74 -16.65
CA ALA A 32 12.52 8.07 -15.90
C ALA A 32 11.77 6.75 -15.62
N GLU A 33 11.96 6.26 -14.39
CA GLU A 33 11.02 5.44 -13.63
C GLU A 33 10.38 4.22 -14.33
N ILE A 34 11.11 3.11 -14.30
CA ILE A 34 10.46 1.83 -13.99
C ILE A 34 10.41 1.75 -12.45
N MET A 35 9.51 2.52 -11.84
CA MET A 35 9.19 2.39 -10.41
C MET A 35 7.71 2.01 -10.27
N SER A 36 7.52 0.74 -9.92
CA SER A 36 6.29 0.01 -9.57
C SER A 36 5.23 -0.15 -10.67
N THR A 37 5.46 -1.09 -11.58
CA THR A 37 4.42 -1.71 -12.44
C THR A 37 3.61 -2.77 -11.69
N ALA A 38 3.35 -2.60 -10.39
CA ALA A 38 2.39 -3.46 -9.70
C ALA A 38 0.99 -2.96 -10.06
N THR A 39 0.10 -3.88 -10.46
CA THR A 39 -1.31 -3.56 -10.71
C THR A 39 -2.00 -3.13 -9.41
N LEU A 40 -3.14 -2.45 -9.51
CA LEU A 40 -3.90 -2.05 -8.31
C LEU A 40 -4.30 -3.28 -7.51
N SER A 41 -4.71 -4.35 -8.20
CA SER A 41 -4.99 -5.66 -7.59
C SER A 41 -3.87 -6.16 -6.67
N VAL A 42 -2.62 -6.16 -7.15
CA VAL A 42 -1.47 -6.62 -6.37
C VAL A 42 -1.23 -5.73 -5.14
N ALA A 43 -1.42 -4.41 -5.28
CA ALA A 43 -1.25 -3.50 -4.15
C ALA A 43 -2.36 -3.66 -3.10
N LEU A 44 -3.61 -3.88 -3.52
CA LEU A 44 -4.76 -4.12 -2.65
C LEU A 44 -4.64 -5.48 -1.93
N GLU A 45 -4.29 -6.54 -2.66
CA GLU A 45 -4.01 -7.87 -2.08
C GLU A 45 -2.88 -7.83 -1.05
N ARG A 46 -1.87 -6.99 -1.26
CA ARG A 46 -0.81 -6.81 -0.26
C ARG A 46 -1.35 -6.21 1.03
N GLU A 47 -2.25 -5.22 0.97
CA GLU A 47 -2.88 -4.66 2.17
C GLU A 47 -3.73 -5.70 2.91
N HIS A 48 -4.42 -6.59 2.19
CA HIS A 48 -5.10 -7.75 2.81
C HIS A 48 -4.12 -8.61 3.60
N GLN A 49 -3.00 -9.00 2.98
CA GLN A 49 -1.97 -9.84 3.60
C GLN A 49 -1.36 -9.15 4.83
N GLU A 50 -1.14 -7.84 4.79
CA GLU A 50 -0.62 -7.05 5.90
C GLU A 50 -1.61 -7.01 7.09
N VAL A 51 -2.91 -6.86 6.81
CA VAL A 51 -3.97 -6.90 7.84
C VAL A 51 -4.06 -8.29 8.46
N ASP A 52 -4.12 -9.35 7.65
CA ASP A 52 -4.19 -10.74 8.13
C ASP A 52 -2.98 -11.08 8.99
N ALA A 53 -1.77 -10.75 8.53
CA ALA A 53 -0.55 -10.98 9.29
C ALA A 53 -0.53 -10.22 10.62
N GLY A 54 -1.10 -9.01 10.68
CA GLY A 54 -1.25 -8.23 11.90
C GLY A 54 -2.16 -8.93 12.93
N LEU A 55 -3.32 -9.42 12.49
CA LEU A 55 -4.27 -10.14 13.34
C LEU A 55 -3.69 -11.48 13.83
N GLU A 56 -3.02 -12.22 12.95
CA GLU A 56 -2.35 -13.48 13.30
C GLU A 56 -1.22 -13.27 14.31
N ALA A 57 -0.41 -12.22 14.12
CA ALA A 57 0.65 -11.87 15.06
C ALA A 57 0.09 -11.47 16.44
N PHE A 58 -1.03 -10.73 16.47
CA PHE A 58 -1.73 -10.40 17.71
C PHE A 58 -2.23 -11.67 18.41
N LEU A 59 -2.89 -12.59 17.69
CA LEU A 59 -3.35 -13.88 18.22
C LEU A 59 -2.20 -14.73 18.79
N ALA A 60 -1.04 -14.74 18.12
CA ALA A 60 0.15 -15.46 18.59
C ALA A 60 0.68 -14.87 19.92
N LYS A 61 0.75 -13.54 20.04
CA LYS A 61 1.12 -12.86 21.29
C LYS A 61 0.12 -13.13 22.40
N LEU A 62 -1.17 -13.08 22.09
CA LEU A 62 -2.26 -13.36 23.02
C LEU A 62 -2.18 -14.80 23.57
N ALA A 63 -1.89 -15.78 22.70
CA ALA A 63 -1.67 -17.17 23.11
C ALA A 63 -0.42 -17.34 24.00
N ALA A 64 0.61 -16.51 23.80
CA ALA A 64 1.78 -16.43 24.67
C ALA A 64 1.54 -15.65 25.97
N GLY A 65 0.31 -15.17 26.22
CA GLY A 65 -0.07 -14.46 27.44
C GLY A 65 0.19 -12.95 27.41
N SER A 66 0.57 -12.40 26.27
CA SER A 66 0.84 -10.97 26.07
C SER A 66 -0.24 -10.30 25.22
N VAL A 67 -0.73 -9.14 25.64
CA VAL A 67 -1.69 -8.34 24.89
C VAL A 67 -0.96 -7.12 24.36
N ASP A 68 -0.90 -6.97 23.04
CA ASP A 68 -0.27 -5.84 22.36
C ASP A 68 -1.37 -4.99 21.69
N THR A 69 -2.03 -4.16 22.49
CA THR A 69 -3.16 -3.34 22.07
C THR A 69 -2.78 -2.31 21.01
N ASP A 70 -1.56 -1.77 21.09
CA ASP A 70 -1.08 -0.78 20.10
C ASP A 70 -0.93 -1.42 18.72
N ALA A 71 -0.39 -2.64 18.66
CA ALA A 71 -0.32 -3.39 17.41
C ALA A 71 -1.72 -3.72 16.86
N LEU A 72 -2.65 -4.15 17.71
CA LEU A 72 -4.04 -4.42 17.30
C LEU A 72 -4.70 -3.15 16.73
N HIS A 73 -4.67 -2.04 17.46
CA HIS A 73 -5.24 -0.77 17.00
C HIS A 73 -4.63 -0.31 15.68
N GLY A 74 -3.32 -0.50 15.50
CA GLY A 74 -2.64 -0.22 14.22
C GLY A 74 -3.20 -1.05 13.07
N THR A 75 -3.39 -2.36 13.26
CA THR A 75 -3.99 -3.25 12.26
C THR A 75 -5.45 -2.88 11.96
N LEU A 76 -6.27 -2.59 12.98
CA LEU A 76 -7.66 -2.19 12.79
C LEU A 76 -7.78 -0.84 12.09
N ALA A 77 -6.88 0.12 12.39
CA ALA A 77 -6.82 1.39 11.68
C ALA A 77 -6.43 1.23 10.21
N ALA A 78 -5.50 0.33 9.89
CA ALA A 78 -5.15 0.00 8.51
C ALA A 78 -6.34 -0.57 7.73
N LEU A 79 -7.09 -1.50 8.34
CA LEU A 79 -8.29 -2.07 7.74
C LEU A 79 -9.42 -1.03 7.55
N ARG A 80 -9.66 -0.14 8.51
CA ARG A 80 -10.61 0.98 8.33
C ARG A 80 -10.21 1.90 7.17
N ARG A 81 -8.91 2.19 7.05
CA ARG A 81 -8.37 3.00 5.93
C ARG A 81 -8.55 2.30 4.58
N HIS A 82 -8.38 0.98 4.54
CA HIS A 82 -8.62 0.17 3.35
C HIS A 82 -10.10 0.25 2.92
N ILE A 83 -11.03 0.00 3.85
CA ILE A 83 -12.48 0.11 3.61
C ILE A 83 -12.86 1.52 3.10
N TYR A 84 -12.25 2.58 3.64
CA TYR A 84 -12.45 3.94 3.14
C TYR A 84 -12.01 4.09 1.68
N LEU A 85 -10.81 3.62 1.33
CA LEU A 85 -10.32 3.68 -0.06
C LEU A 85 -11.34 3.01 -0.98
N GLU A 86 -11.84 1.86 -0.57
CA GLU A 86 -12.72 1.08 -1.43
C GLU A 86 -14.07 1.74 -1.62
N GLU A 87 -14.74 2.12 -0.52
CA GLU A 87 -16.06 2.73 -0.60
C GLU A 87 -16.05 4.10 -1.29
N GLN A 88 -14.97 4.86 -1.13
CA GLN A 88 -14.91 6.24 -1.60
C GLN A 88 -14.26 6.42 -2.97
N LEU A 89 -13.28 5.58 -3.31
CA LEU A 89 -12.47 5.75 -4.52
C LEU A 89 -12.64 4.58 -5.50
N LEU A 90 -12.64 3.34 -5.00
CA LEU A 90 -12.63 2.16 -5.86
C LEU A 90 -14.03 1.75 -6.36
N PHE A 91 -14.98 1.62 -5.44
CA PHE A 91 -16.32 1.10 -5.71
C PHE A 91 -17.18 2.02 -6.57
N PRO A 92 -17.21 3.35 -6.37
CA PRO A 92 -18.07 4.23 -7.17
C PRO A 92 -17.89 4.10 -8.69
N PRO A 93 -16.65 4.11 -9.25
CA PRO A 93 -16.46 4.00 -10.70
C PRO A 93 -16.70 2.60 -11.29
N ILE A 94 -16.59 1.54 -10.48
CA ILE A 94 -16.79 0.14 -10.92
C ILE A 94 -18.20 -0.39 -10.64
N SER A 95 -19.02 0.32 -9.85
CA SER A 95 -20.40 -0.07 -9.49
C SER A 95 -21.40 0.14 -10.64
N LYS A 96 -21.21 -0.61 -11.72
CA LYS A 96 -22.04 -0.59 -12.93
C LYS A 96 -22.16 -1.99 -13.51
N GLY A 97 -23.23 -2.24 -14.28
CA GLY A 97 -23.41 -3.52 -14.98
C GLY A 97 -23.35 -4.73 -14.05
N ALA A 98 -22.55 -5.73 -14.43
CA ALA A 98 -22.43 -6.99 -13.70
C ALA A 98 -21.81 -6.85 -12.30
N GLN A 99 -20.98 -5.83 -12.08
CA GLN A 99 -20.26 -5.60 -10.83
C GLN A 99 -21.14 -4.97 -9.74
N MET A 100 -22.24 -4.33 -10.11
CA MET A 100 -23.11 -3.59 -9.18
C MET A 100 -23.58 -4.47 -8.01
N MET A 101 -24.04 -5.69 -8.28
CA MET A 101 -24.50 -6.60 -7.22
C MET A 101 -23.38 -7.08 -6.31
N SER A 102 -22.18 -7.31 -6.85
CA SER A 102 -21.00 -7.66 -6.06
C SER A 102 -20.59 -6.51 -5.14
N VAL A 103 -20.52 -5.28 -5.65
CA VAL A 103 -20.21 -4.08 -4.85
C VAL A 103 -21.22 -3.87 -3.72
N PHE A 104 -22.53 -4.06 -3.98
CA PHE A 104 -23.53 -4.00 -2.91
C PHE A 104 -23.31 -5.07 -1.83
N GLY A 105 -22.86 -6.26 -2.22
CA GLY A 105 -22.44 -7.32 -1.30
C GLY A 105 -21.25 -6.88 -0.44
N MET A 106 -20.22 -6.29 -1.06
CA MET A 106 -19.02 -5.82 -0.35
C MET A 106 -19.35 -4.72 0.65
N ILE A 107 -20.13 -3.70 0.26
CA ILE A 107 -20.58 -2.63 1.17
C ILE A 107 -21.35 -3.20 2.39
N ARG A 108 -22.14 -4.27 2.22
CA ARG A 108 -22.77 -4.95 3.37
C ARG A 108 -21.73 -5.67 4.23
N GLY A 109 -20.79 -6.38 3.60
CA GLY A 109 -19.68 -7.06 4.29
C GLY A 109 -18.84 -6.10 5.14
N HIS A 110 -18.51 -4.93 4.59
CA HIS A 110 -17.83 -3.85 5.31
C HIS A 110 -18.56 -3.43 6.58
N GLY A 111 -19.90 -3.40 6.57
CA GLY A 111 -20.67 -3.11 7.79
C GLY A 111 -20.45 -4.12 8.91
N GLU A 112 -20.43 -5.42 8.57
CA GLU A 112 -20.19 -6.47 9.57
C GLU A 112 -18.73 -6.49 10.05
N ILE A 113 -17.78 -6.32 9.13
CA ILE A 113 -16.36 -6.17 9.44
C ILE A 113 -16.15 -4.99 10.39
N TRP A 114 -16.73 -3.83 10.06
CA TRP A 114 -16.61 -2.60 10.84
C TRP A 114 -17.06 -2.77 12.29
N ARG A 115 -18.25 -3.35 12.51
CA ARG A 115 -18.74 -3.61 13.87
C ARG A 115 -17.89 -4.62 14.63
N THR A 116 -17.30 -5.58 13.92
CA THR A 116 -16.37 -6.54 14.55
C THR A 116 -15.09 -5.83 15.00
N MET A 117 -14.59 -4.86 14.22
CA MET A 117 -13.47 -4.00 14.64
C MET A 117 -13.84 -3.11 15.82
N ASP A 118 -15.03 -2.50 15.82
CA ASP A 118 -15.50 -1.67 16.95
C ASP A 118 -15.59 -2.49 18.25
N ALA A 119 -16.11 -3.72 18.17
CA ALA A 119 -16.14 -4.64 19.31
C ALA A 119 -14.73 -5.04 19.80
N LEU A 120 -13.76 -5.18 18.88
CA LEU A 120 -12.37 -5.45 19.24
C LEU A 120 -11.72 -4.26 19.96
N ASP A 121 -11.97 -3.04 19.50
CA ASP A 121 -11.49 -1.82 20.19
C ASP A 121 -12.07 -1.75 21.61
N ASP A 122 -13.38 -1.99 21.78
CA ASP A 122 -14.02 -2.00 23.09
C ASP A 122 -13.39 -3.04 24.02
N LEU A 123 -13.21 -4.28 23.54
CA LEU A 123 -12.59 -5.37 24.30
C LEU A 123 -11.13 -5.07 24.67
N ALA A 124 -10.37 -4.43 23.78
CA ALA A 124 -8.98 -4.07 24.01
C ALA A 124 -8.81 -3.01 25.11
N THR A 125 -9.85 -2.22 25.40
CA THR A 125 -9.88 -1.24 26.50
C THR A 125 -10.36 -1.82 27.84
N GLY A 126 -10.76 -3.10 27.86
CA GLY A 126 -11.29 -3.78 29.03
C GLY A 126 -10.25 -4.01 30.16
N PRO A 127 -10.70 -4.56 31.30
CA PRO A 127 -9.86 -4.85 32.47
C PRO A 127 -8.65 -5.76 32.19
N GLY A 128 -8.70 -6.55 31.12
CA GLY A 128 -7.62 -7.42 30.65
C GLY A 128 -7.56 -8.76 31.39
N ASP A 129 -8.68 -9.19 31.96
CA ASP A 129 -8.79 -10.46 32.67
C ASP A 129 -8.79 -11.67 31.72
N ALA A 130 -8.89 -12.89 32.27
CA ALA A 130 -8.85 -14.10 31.46
C ALA A 130 -10.06 -14.23 30.51
N ALA A 131 -11.24 -13.75 30.92
CA ALA A 131 -12.43 -13.76 30.08
C ALA A 131 -12.29 -12.75 28.94
N ASP A 132 -11.79 -11.54 29.22
CA ASP A 132 -11.51 -10.52 28.21
C ASP A 132 -10.55 -11.05 27.12
N ARG A 133 -9.53 -11.81 27.53
CA ARG A 133 -8.56 -12.42 26.61
C ARG A 133 -9.17 -13.51 25.73
N ASP A 134 -10.11 -14.26 26.25
CA ASP A 134 -10.82 -15.28 25.47
C ASP A 134 -11.78 -14.62 24.48
N GLU A 135 -12.50 -13.58 24.88
CA GLU A 135 -13.37 -12.78 24.01
C GLU A 135 -12.58 -12.08 22.90
N LEU A 136 -11.44 -11.46 23.21
CA LEU A 136 -10.51 -10.90 22.22
C LEU A 136 -10.09 -11.94 21.19
N ARG A 137 -9.75 -13.16 21.63
CA ARG A 137 -9.33 -14.24 20.73
C ARG A 137 -10.44 -14.64 19.76
N GLU A 138 -11.65 -14.81 20.27
CA GLU A 138 -12.79 -15.21 19.45
C GLU A 138 -13.21 -14.09 18.49
N ALA A 139 -13.17 -12.83 18.92
CA ALA A 139 -13.44 -11.68 18.06
C ALA A 139 -12.40 -11.55 16.92
N CYS A 140 -11.10 -11.75 17.20
CA CYS A 140 -10.06 -11.76 16.15
C CYS A 140 -10.28 -12.91 15.14
N ARG A 141 -10.63 -14.11 15.62
CA ARG A 141 -10.94 -15.26 14.74
C ARG A 141 -12.15 -15.01 13.87
N ARG A 142 -13.18 -14.37 14.45
CA ARG A 142 -14.36 -13.94 13.68
C ARG A 142 -13.98 -12.94 12.61
N LEU A 143 -13.17 -11.93 12.94
CA LEU A 143 -12.70 -10.94 11.96
C LEU A 143 -11.94 -11.60 10.80
N LEU A 144 -10.96 -12.46 11.10
CA LEU A 144 -10.23 -13.23 10.08
C LEU A 144 -11.16 -14.08 9.19
N THR A 145 -12.20 -14.68 9.77
CA THR A 145 -13.19 -15.45 8.99
C THR A 145 -13.99 -14.54 8.06
N LEU A 146 -14.43 -13.38 8.55
CA LEU A 146 -15.16 -12.39 7.75
C LEU A 146 -14.28 -11.87 6.60
N LEU A 147 -13.01 -11.54 6.87
CA LEU A 147 -12.06 -11.11 5.85
C LEU A 147 -11.85 -12.19 4.79
N ALA A 148 -11.59 -13.44 5.21
CA ALA A 148 -11.43 -14.55 4.26
C ALA A 148 -12.67 -14.78 3.38
N ASP A 149 -13.88 -14.59 3.91
CA ASP A 149 -15.12 -14.68 3.13
C ASP A 149 -15.32 -13.46 2.21
N HIS A 150 -14.88 -12.28 2.64
CA HIS A 150 -14.90 -11.04 1.86
C HIS A 150 -13.97 -11.12 0.64
N ASN A 151 -12.73 -11.53 0.89
CA ASN A 151 -11.66 -11.60 -0.10
C ASN A 151 -11.98 -12.60 -1.24
N LYS A 152 -12.79 -13.64 -0.97
CA LYS A 152 -13.28 -14.59 -2.00
C LYS A 152 -14.08 -13.93 -3.11
N VAL A 153 -14.65 -12.75 -2.87
CA VAL A 153 -15.32 -11.95 -3.88
C VAL A 153 -14.40 -10.86 -4.40
N GLU A 154 -13.70 -10.15 -3.52
CA GLU A 154 -12.89 -9.01 -3.94
C GLU A 154 -11.75 -9.38 -4.88
N GLU A 155 -10.90 -10.31 -4.46
CA GLU A 155 -9.69 -10.66 -5.18
C GLU A 155 -9.98 -11.24 -6.58
N PRO A 156 -10.94 -12.16 -6.78
CA PRO A 156 -11.21 -12.70 -8.12
C PRO A 156 -12.22 -11.89 -8.94
N VAL A 157 -12.97 -10.94 -8.36
CA VAL A 157 -14.05 -10.22 -9.09
C VAL A 157 -13.85 -8.71 -9.10
N ILE A 158 -13.62 -8.09 -7.94
CA ILE A 158 -13.55 -6.63 -7.81
C ILE A 158 -12.22 -6.10 -8.31
N TYR A 159 -11.10 -6.67 -7.85
CA TYR A 159 -9.76 -6.19 -8.19
C TYR A 159 -9.41 -6.32 -9.69
N PRO A 160 -9.77 -7.42 -10.39
CA PRO A 160 -9.58 -7.50 -11.84
C PRO A 160 -10.43 -6.47 -12.60
N ALA A 161 -11.61 -6.12 -12.07
CA ALA A 161 -12.43 -5.06 -12.64
C ALA A 161 -11.77 -3.68 -12.42
N ALA A 162 -11.15 -3.44 -11.28
CA ALA A 162 -10.40 -2.21 -11.02
C ALA A 162 -9.24 -2.01 -12.01
N ASP A 163 -8.46 -3.06 -12.28
CA ASP A 163 -7.33 -2.99 -13.21
C ASP A 163 -7.73 -2.66 -14.67
N THR A 164 -9.00 -2.93 -15.05
CA THR A 164 -9.44 -2.84 -16.45
C THR A 164 -10.52 -1.78 -16.70
N ALA A 165 -11.28 -1.38 -15.68
CA ALA A 165 -12.46 -0.52 -15.83
C ALA A 165 -12.28 0.92 -15.35
N LEU A 166 -11.18 1.23 -14.65
CA LEU A 166 -10.87 2.59 -14.18
C LEU A 166 -10.27 3.45 -15.30
N ALA A 167 -10.67 4.72 -15.36
CA ALA A 167 -9.93 5.69 -16.17
C ALA A 167 -8.51 5.89 -15.58
N PRO A 168 -7.50 6.25 -16.40
CA PRO A 168 -6.13 6.42 -15.93
C PRO A 168 -5.99 7.36 -14.73
N GLU A 169 -6.75 8.44 -14.69
CA GLU A 169 -6.74 9.42 -13.60
C GLU A 169 -7.29 8.84 -12.30
N GLN A 170 -8.31 7.98 -12.38
CA GLN A 170 -8.91 7.31 -11.23
C GLN A 170 -7.99 6.21 -10.70
N ALA A 171 -7.35 5.46 -11.61
CA ALA A 171 -6.35 4.47 -11.21
C ALA A 171 -5.15 5.12 -10.50
N ALA A 172 -4.69 6.28 -10.99
CA ALA A 172 -3.65 7.07 -10.33
C ALA A 172 -4.10 7.56 -8.94
N GLU A 173 -5.34 8.05 -8.80
CA GLU A 173 -5.89 8.47 -7.50
C GLU A 173 -5.91 7.32 -6.48
N VAL A 174 -6.35 6.13 -6.89
CA VAL A 174 -6.32 4.94 -6.02
C VAL A 174 -4.88 4.57 -5.66
N ALA A 175 -3.96 4.56 -6.63
CA ALA A 175 -2.55 4.25 -6.38
C ALA A 175 -1.89 5.25 -5.40
N ASP A 176 -2.15 6.55 -5.56
CA ASP A 176 -1.64 7.60 -4.67
C ASP A 176 -2.20 7.44 -3.25
N PHE A 177 -3.48 7.07 -3.12
CA PHE A 177 -4.08 6.80 -1.82
C PHE A 177 -3.51 5.53 -1.16
N LEU A 178 -3.27 4.45 -1.91
CA LEU A 178 -2.59 3.26 -1.39
C LEU A 178 -1.19 3.61 -0.87
N ALA A 179 -0.47 4.50 -1.56
CA ALA A 179 0.89 4.87 -1.18
C ALA A 179 0.96 5.72 0.11
N SER A 180 0.00 6.62 0.34
CA SER A 180 0.12 7.61 1.42
C SER A 180 -1.19 8.21 1.94
N GLY A 181 -2.32 7.76 1.41
CA GLY A 181 -3.65 8.26 1.75
C GLY A 181 -4.00 8.04 3.21
N ARG A 182 -4.86 8.92 3.75
CA ARG A 182 -5.41 8.80 5.09
C ARG A 182 -6.92 8.85 5.04
N MET A 183 -7.54 8.02 5.86
CA MET A 183 -8.97 8.12 6.12
C MET A 183 -9.24 9.43 6.90
N PRO A 184 -10.27 10.21 6.55
CA PRO A 184 -10.68 11.38 7.32
C PRO A 184 -11.14 11.01 8.74
N ASP A 185 -10.84 11.88 9.71
CA ASP A 185 -11.29 11.71 11.08
C ASP A 185 -12.82 11.65 11.17
N GLY A 186 -13.33 10.68 11.94
CA GLY A 186 -14.76 10.49 12.15
C GLY A 186 -15.51 9.88 10.96
N TRP A 187 -14.82 9.49 9.88
CA TRP A 187 -15.45 8.73 8.81
C TRP A 187 -15.84 7.33 9.32
N VAL A 188 -17.01 6.85 8.87
CA VAL A 188 -17.52 5.51 9.14
C VAL A 188 -18.03 4.90 7.84
N CYS A 189 -17.90 3.57 7.70
CA CYS A 189 -18.40 2.89 6.51
C CYS A 189 -19.92 3.02 6.36
N ALA A 190 -20.42 2.91 5.13
CA ALA A 190 -21.82 3.17 4.79
C ALA A 190 -22.81 2.26 5.54
N LYS A 191 -22.35 1.13 6.10
CA LYS A 191 -23.17 0.11 6.77
C LYS A 191 -22.79 -0.15 8.22
N ALA A 192 -21.99 0.71 8.84
CA ALA A 192 -21.55 0.54 10.22
C ALA A 192 -22.72 0.29 11.21
N ALA A 193 -23.84 1.00 11.03
CA ALA A 193 -25.01 0.93 11.93
C ALA A 193 -26.13 -0.04 11.51
N MET A 194 -25.94 -0.88 10.49
CA MET A 194 -26.98 -1.75 9.92
C MET A 194 -26.99 -3.18 10.42
#